data_AF-A0A2E7UY30-F1
#
_entry.id   AF-A0A2E7UY30-F1
#
_cell.length_a   1.000
_cell.length_b   1.000
_cell.length_c   1.000
_cell.angle_alpha   90.00
_cell.angle_beta   90.00
_cell.angle_gamma   90.00
#
_symmetry.space_group_name_H-M   'P 1'
#
loop_
_entity.id
_entity.type
_entity.pdbx_description
1 polymer ?
#
loop_
_entity_poly.entity_id
_entity_poly.type
_entity_poly.pdbx_seq_one_letter_code
_entity_poly.pdbx_strand_id
1 'polypeptide(L)'
;EAADVVKVAEGVRSQFPVFKRLPHLIVDWKTPPTVGSQCSPQFLLVLSDEYSGATPEIDIALNPRLDYEYESATTELQRSEKGHWDWFFPFALTKGGLNCLPGDYILSIAIRFTGLNRPTLPRHLRTDIRLTVPLASDGEQVLEIDADGKSIVNLQGMDLRQFGTIKLSGSDDAIVNALHVAGKEAESKHDDAADRIVHEYRLRPDNRFEFEALFLSESITDGSKAPKASITLGERNVILYSQPALRLGRSRAADIVTRFLPRSEEHDKHSKNLSRIHADCLLNEDGMLITSESSTGFELNHTPSGDSGEMLLQKEGLNDPYDLRLGQFLKTQFKMTVVPIGNNTNQVLKRQDRQRIEDLAERNHMRQSRLWKISESTDWECVHFKRSENLEEEEYVVICQYVQIGSSPKLCGITHKHLPSVAARILYLNETFHICGYDNSSEVSINGHSLQTHEVAPLSFGDIIDVSGVKLEFDKAYQMHM
;
A
#
# COMPACT_ATOMS: atom_id res chain seq x y z
N GLU A 1 -20.27 0.14 -30.85
CA GLU A 1 -19.91 1.00 -29.71
C GLU A 1 -18.44 0.83 -29.26
N ALA A 2 -18.02 -0.28 -28.64
CA ALA A 2 -16.61 -0.48 -28.25
C ALA A 2 -15.63 -0.47 -29.45
N ALA A 3 -16.04 -1.03 -30.60
CA ALA A 3 -15.24 -1.09 -31.82
C ALA A 3 -14.88 0.30 -32.41
N ASP A 4 -15.67 1.34 -32.12
CA ASP A 4 -15.44 2.68 -32.68
C ASP A 4 -14.42 3.48 -31.86
N VAL A 5 -14.40 3.29 -30.53
CA VAL A 5 -13.38 3.90 -29.65
C VAL A 5 -12.00 3.31 -29.92
N VAL A 6 -11.93 1.99 -30.19
CA VAL A 6 -10.70 1.31 -30.58
C VAL A 6 -10.15 1.85 -31.90
N LYS A 7 -11.01 2.11 -32.91
CA LYS A 7 -10.59 2.73 -34.18
C LYS A 7 -10.07 4.15 -34.00
N VAL A 8 -10.68 4.94 -33.12
CA VAL A 8 -10.17 6.29 -32.77
C VAL A 8 -8.80 6.18 -32.11
N ALA A 9 -8.61 5.24 -31.17
CA ALA A 9 -7.33 5.00 -30.52
C ALA A 9 -6.23 4.54 -31.50
N GLU A 10 -6.56 3.68 -32.48
CA GLU A 10 -5.65 3.27 -33.54
C GLU A 10 -5.26 4.44 -34.46
N GLY A 11 -6.22 5.32 -34.79
CA GLY A 11 -5.99 6.55 -35.54
C GLY A 11 -5.04 7.50 -34.83
N VAL A 12 -5.24 7.74 -33.53
CA VAL A 12 -4.39 8.59 -32.69
C VAL A 12 -2.96 8.02 -32.56
N ARG A 13 -2.82 6.71 -32.34
CA ARG A 13 -1.51 6.02 -32.28
C ARG A 13 -0.67 6.20 -33.54
N SER A 14 -1.30 6.32 -34.71
CA SER A 14 -0.60 6.43 -36.00
C SER A 14 0.07 7.79 -36.24
N GLN A 15 -0.34 8.85 -35.52
CA GLN A 15 0.05 10.23 -35.83
C GLN A 15 1.29 10.75 -35.07
N PHE A 16 1.75 10.07 -34.00
CA PHE A 16 2.77 10.66 -33.10
C PHE A 16 3.89 9.69 -32.69
N PRO A 17 5.06 9.69 -33.38
CA PRO A 17 6.11 8.69 -33.17
C PRO A 17 7.00 8.89 -31.92
N VAL A 18 6.92 10.03 -31.21
CA VAL A 18 7.89 10.39 -30.14
C VAL A 18 7.33 10.24 -28.70
N PHE A 19 6.01 10.16 -28.51
CA PHE A 19 5.37 9.97 -27.19
C PHE A 19 5.17 8.50 -26.77
N LYS A 20 5.80 7.56 -27.49
CA LYS A 20 5.50 6.11 -27.56
C LYS A 20 5.61 5.25 -26.29
N ARG A 21 5.93 5.79 -25.10
CA ARG A 21 6.19 4.94 -23.92
C ARG A 21 5.09 4.92 -22.88
N LEU A 22 4.46 6.06 -22.58
CA LEU A 22 3.48 6.12 -21.51
C LEU A 22 2.09 5.70 -22.02
N PRO A 23 1.26 5.08 -21.16
CA PRO A 23 -0.16 4.90 -21.39
C PRO A 23 -0.89 6.20 -21.70
N HIS A 24 -1.93 6.12 -22.51
CA HIS A 24 -2.80 7.24 -22.87
C HIS A 24 -4.19 7.03 -22.29
N LEU A 25 -4.80 8.09 -21.76
CA LEU A 25 -6.17 8.06 -21.26
C LEU A 25 -7.09 8.77 -22.24
N ILE A 26 -8.03 8.04 -22.83
CA ILE A 26 -9.08 8.60 -23.68
C ILE A 26 -10.37 8.62 -22.85
N VAL A 27 -11.11 9.71 -22.91
CA VAL A 27 -12.38 9.89 -22.21
C VAL A 27 -13.44 10.27 -23.21
N ASP A 28 -14.43 9.41 -23.35
CA ASP A 28 -15.64 9.66 -24.10
C ASP A 28 -16.74 10.11 -23.14
N TRP A 29 -17.11 11.38 -23.24
CA TRP A 29 -18.14 11.97 -22.40
C TRP A 29 -19.54 11.59 -22.83
N LYS A 30 -19.72 11.10 -24.08
CA LYS A 30 -20.98 10.92 -24.80
C LYS A 30 -21.76 12.24 -24.97
N THR A 31 -22.13 12.86 -23.85
CA THR A 31 -22.79 14.16 -23.75
C THR A 31 -21.97 15.10 -22.87
N PRO A 32 -21.89 16.40 -23.20
CA PRO A 32 -21.18 17.36 -22.36
C PRO A 32 -21.76 17.38 -20.94
N PRO A 33 -20.92 17.46 -19.89
CA PRO A 33 -21.39 17.55 -18.52
C PRO A 33 -22.27 18.78 -18.30
N THR A 34 -23.55 18.57 -17.98
CA THR A 34 -24.50 19.65 -17.69
C THR A 34 -24.89 19.66 -16.22
N VAL A 35 -25.01 20.87 -15.64
CA VAL A 35 -25.43 21.06 -14.25
C VAL A 35 -26.80 20.42 -14.03
N GLY A 36 -26.95 19.66 -12.94
CA GLY A 36 -28.20 18.97 -12.62
C GLY A 36 -28.43 17.67 -13.41
N SER A 37 -27.52 17.27 -14.29
CA SER A 37 -27.61 16.01 -15.03
C SER A 37 -26.57 14.99 -14.56
N GLN A 38 -26.92 13.71 -14.68
CA GLN A 38 -25.99 12.62 -14.49
C GLN A 38 -25.05 12.53 -15.70
N CYS A 39 -23.76 12.52 -15.43
CA CYS A 39 -22.69 12.29 -16.38
C CYS A 39 -22.22 10.85 -16.24
N SER A 40 -21.93 10.18 -17.35
CA SER A 40 -21.36 8.81 -17.32
C SER A 40 -20.27 8.67 -18.39
N PRO A 41 -19.12 9.35 -18.19
CA PRO A 41 -17.99 9.20 -19.09
C PRO A 41 -17.49 7.75 -19.14
N GLN A 42 -17.17 7.31 -20.35
CA GLN A 42 -16.41 6.09 -20.60
C GLN A 42 -14.93 6.45 -20.72
N PHE A 43 -14.10 5.78 -19.94
CA PHE A 43 -12.65 5.91 -20.00
C PHE A 43 -12.09 4.72 -20.76
N LEU A 44 -11.07 4.99 -21.56
CA LEU A 44 -10.29 3.99 -22.28
C LEU A 44 -8.80 4.30 -22.04
N LEU A 45 -8.15 3.45 -21.25
CA LEU A 45 -6.71 3.44 -21.04
C LEU A 45 -6.04 2.58 -22.10
N VAL A 46 -5.23 3.22 -22.93
CA VAL A 46 -4.49 2.59 -24.01
C VAL A 46 -3.04 2.39 -23.57
N LEU A 47 -2.66 1.14 -23.29
CA LEU A 47 -1.30 0.82 -22.85
C LEU A 47 -0.33 0.79 -24.04
N SER A 48 0.91 1.21 -23.84
CA SER A 48 1.97 0.96 -24.81
C SER A 48 2.42 -0.50 -24.73
N ASP A 49 3.17 -0.99 -25.73
CA ASP A 49 3.75 -2.34 -25.70
C ASP A 49 4.61 -2.58 -24.46
N GLU A 50 5.23 -1.52 -23.92
CA GLU A 50 6.07 -1.58 -22.73
C GLU A 50 5.26 -1.84 -21.44
N TYR A 51 3.95 -1.56 -21.46
CA TYR A 51 3.00 -1.81 -20.37
C TYR A 51 2.08 -3.02 -20.65
N SER A 52 2.27 -3.74 -21.76
CA SER A 52 1.36 -4.81 -22.21
C SER A 52 1.17 -5.98 -21.22
N GLY A 53 2.16 -6.23 -20.37
CA GLY A 53 2.11 -7.25 -19.31
C GLY A 53 1.58 -6.73 -17.96
N ALA A 54 1.31 -5.43 -17.84
CA ALA A 54 0.89 -4.82 -16.59
C ALA A 54 -0.64 -4.82 -16.42
N THR A 55 -1.08 -4.89 -15.18
CA THR A 55 -2.48 -4.73 -14.78
C THR A 55 -2.65 -3.35 -14.13
N PRO A 56 -3.52 -2.48 -14.67
CA PRO A 56 -3.81 -1.20 -14.07
C PRO A 56 -4.78 -1.35 -12.90
N GLU A 57 -4.50 -0.64 -11.81
CA GLU A 57 -5.42 -0.34 -10.72
C GLU A 57 -5.74 1.15 -10.80
N ILE A 58 -7.02 1.51 -10.76
CA ILE A 58 -7.47 2.88 -10.98
C ILE A 58 -8.12 3.41 -9.70
N ASP A 59 -7.66 4.58 -9.27
CA ASP A 59 -8.27 5.36 -8.20
C ASP A 59 -8.80 6.67 -8.78
N ILE A 60 -10.04 7.00 -8.46
CA ILE A 60 -10.76 8.16 -9.00
C ILE A 60 -11.25 9.00 -7.83
N ALA A 61 -10.73 10.22 -7.74
CA ALA A 61 -11.15 11.19 -6.73
C ALA A 61 -11.89 12.35 -7.41
N LEU A 62 -13.19 12.43 -7.19
CA LEU A 62 -14.01 13.58 -7.59
C LEU A 62 -14.02 14.63 -6.47
N ASN A 63 -14.08 15.91 -6.85
CA ASN A 63 -14.22 17.01 -5.91
C ASN A 63 -15.36 16.74 -4.91
N PRO A 64 -15.11 16.83 -3.58
CA PRO A 64 -16.09 16.50 -2.53
C PRO A 64 -17.30 17.45 -2.49
N ARG A 65 -17.31 18.49 -3.33
CA ARG A 65 -18.45 19.38 -3.54
C ARG A 65 -19.43 18.85 -4.58
N LEU A 66 -19.19 17.69 -5.17
CA LEU A 66 -20.09 17.03 -6.12
C LEU A 66 -20.62 15.72 -5.55
N ASP A 67 -21.82 15.34 -5.98
CA ASP A 67 -22.46 14.08 -5.68
C ASP A 67 -21.89 12.98 -6.58
N TYR A 68 -21.41 11.93 -5.93
CA TYR A 68 -21.08 10.68 -6.59
C TYR A 68 -21.31 9.54 -5.60
N GLU A 69 -21.84 8.42 -6.08
CA GLU A 69 -22.04 7.24 -5.27
C GLU A 69 -20.73 6.45 -5.21
N TYR A 70 -19.97 6.62 -4.12
CA TYR A 70 -18.71 5.90 -3.92
C TYR A 70 -18.91 4.37 -3.83
N GLU A 71 -20.04 3.92 -3.27
CA GLU A 71 -20.32 2.49 -3.03
C GLU A 71 -20.73 1.69 -4.28
N SER A 72 -21.13 2.35 -5.37
CA SER A 72 -21.43 1.70 -6.66
C SER A 72 -20.28 1.82 -7.68
N ALA A 73 -19.19 2.51 -7.31
CA ALA A 73 -18.06 2.83 -8.17
C ALA A 73 -16.83 1.91 -7.99
N THR A 74 -17.00 0.65 -7.54
CA THR A 74 -16.00 -0.38 -7.87
C THR A 74 -15.96 -0.47 -9.39
N THR A 75 -14.99 0.24 -9.95
CA THR A 75 -14.89 0.45 -11.37
C THR A 75 -14.48 -0.90 -11.96
N GLU A 76 -15.44 -1.69 -12.47
CA GLU A 76 -15.13 -2.95 -13.12
C GLU A 76 -14.30 -2.65 -14.37
N LEU A 77 -12.99 -2.69 -14.19
CA LEU A 77 -11.99 -2.58 -15.24
C LEU A 77 -12.19 -3.73 -16.21
N GLN A 78 -12.73 -3.43 -17.38
CA GLN A 78 -12.87 -4.40 -18.45
C GLN A 78 -11.62 -4.32 -19.33
N ARG A 79 -10.97 -5.46 -19.52
CA ARG A 79 -9.87 -5.56 -20.47
C ARG A 79 -10.47 -5.66 -21.88
N SER A 80 -10.38 -4.59 -22.65
CA SER A 80 -10.68 -4.61 -24.07
C SER A 80 -9.55 -5.28 -24.86
N GLU A 81 -9.74 -5.44 -26.17
CA GLU A 81 -8.77 -6.06 -27.07
C GLU A 81 -7.36 -5.44 -26.92
N LYS A 82 -6.31 -6.28 -27.06
CA LYS A 82 -4.88 -5.90 -27.18
C LYS A 82 -4.40 -4.74 -26.27
N GLY A 83 -4.48 -4.94 -24.96
CA GLY A 83 -3.82 -4.04 -24.00
C GLY A 83 -4.54 -2.71 -23.79
N HIS A 84 -5.84 -2.68 -24.05
CA HIS A 84 -6.71 -1.58 -23.68
C HIS A 84 -7.53 -1.98 -22.45
N TRP A 85 -7.87 -0.97 -21.65
CA TRP A 85 -8.71 -1.12 -20.47
C TRP A 85 -9.77 -0.05 -20.50
N ASP A 86 -11.02 -0.44 -20.32
CA ASP A 86 -12.14 0.50 -20.30
C ASP A 86 -13.01 0.35 -19.07
N TRP A 87 -13.58 1.49 -18.67
CA TRP A 87 -14.44 1.57 -17.51
C TRP A 87 -15.37 2.76 -17.59
N PHE A 88 -16.41 2.78 -16.75
CA PHE A 88 -17.35 3.89 -16.63
C PHE A 88 -17.26 4.50 -15.23
N PHE A 89 -17.38 5.81 -15.14
CA PHE A 89 -17.44 6.50 -13.85
C PHE A 89 -18.62 7.47 -13.83
N PRO A 90 -19.81 7.02 -13.38
CA PRO A 90 -20.98 7.88 -13.29
C PRO A 90 -20.85 8.87 -12.13
N PHE A 91 -21.16 10.15 -12.38
CA PHE A 91 -21.26 11.18 -11.35
C PHE A 91 -22.29 12.24 -11.75
N ALA A 92 -22.71 13.09 -10.82
CA ALA A 92 -23.62 14.19 -11.13
C ALA A 92 -22.99 15.54 -10.80
N LEU A 93 -23.27 16.55 -11.62
CA LEU A 93 -22.93 17.95 -11.32
C LEU A 93 -23.94 18.56 -10.33
N THR A 94 -24.14 17.88 -9.20
CA THR A 94 -25.04 18.25 -8.09
C THR A 94 -24.33 18.14 -6.75
N LYS A 95 -24.88 18.71 -5.68
CA LYS A 95 -24.48 18.50 -4.29
C LYS A 95 -25.73 18.31 -3.42
N GLY A 96 -25.88 17.17 -2.76
CA GLY A 96 -27.10 16.79 -2.06
C GLY A 96 -28.34 16.77 -2.96
N GLY A 97 -28.18 16.45 -4.23
CA GLY A 97 -29.24 16.48 -5.25
C GLY A 97 -29.61 17.88 -5.77
N LEU A 98 -28.95 18.94 -5.29
CA LEU A 98 -29.13 20.31 -5.79
C LEU A 98 -28.05 20.64 -6.82
N ASN A 99 -28.33 21.54 -7.76
CA ASN A 99 -27.34 22.02 -8.72
C ASN A 99 -26.04 22.48 -8.03
N CYS A 100 -24.90 22.04 -8.55
CA CYS A 100 -23.62 22.51 -8.05
C CYS A 100 -23.43 24.02 -8.32
N LEU A 101 -22.60 24.68 -7.52
CA LEU A 101 -22.33 26.10 -7.67
C LEU A 101 -21.42 26.34 -8.90
N PRO A 102 -21.46 27.53 -9.50
CA PRO A 102 -20.43 27.93 -10.46
C PRO A 102 -19.02 27.82 -9.86
N GLY A 103 -18.07 27.35 -10.67
CA GLY A 103 -16.67 27.20 -10.27
C GLY A 103 -15.99 26.00 -10.91
N ASP A 104 -14.78 25.75 -10.43
CA ASP A 104 -13.93 24.65 -10.91
C ASP A 104 -14.04 23.42 -10.03
N TYR A 105 -14.23 22.28 -10.68
CA TYR A 105 -14.26 20.97 -10.07
C TYR A 105 -13.15 20.12 -10.68
N ILE A 106 -12.50 19.31 -9.86
CA ILE A 106 -11.38 18.48 -10.28
C ILE A 106 -11.81 17.02 -10.14
N LEU A 107 -11.64 16.26 -11.22
CA LEU A 107 -11.70 14.81 -11.27
C LEU A 107 -10.26 14.32 -11.41
N SER A 108 -9.69 13.82 -10.33
CA SER A 108 -8.32 13.31 -10.30
C SER A 108 -8.36 11.81 -10.58
N ILE A 109 -7.54 11.36 -11.53
CA ILE A 109 -7.42 9.94 -11.90
C ILE A 109 -5.99 9.52 -11.64
N ALA A 110 -5.81 8.58 -10.72
CA ALA A 110 -4.54 7.94 -10.43
C ALA A 110 -4.58 6.49 -10.95
N ILE A 111 -3.51 6.07 -11.61
CA ILE A 111 -3.38 4.75 -12.23
C ILE A 111 -2.08 4.14 -11.72
N ARG A 112 -2.20 3.01 -11.03
CA ARG A 112 -1.06 2.19 -10.62
C ARG A 112 -0.94 1.00 -11.58
N PHE A 113 0.28 0.64 -11.94
CA PHE A 113 0.56 -0.56 -12.73
C PHE A 113 1.28 -1.63 -11.90
N THR A 114 0.64 -2.79 -11.76
CA THR A 114 1.23 -4.02 -11.21
C THR A 114 1.66 -4.96 -12.33
N GLY A 115 2.61 -5.86 -12.07
CA GLY A 115 3.17 -6.78 -13.06
C GLY A 115 4.09 -6.15 -14.11
N LEU A 116 4.65 -4.96 -13.85
CA LEU A 116 5.55 -4.29 -14.79
C LEU A 116 6.93 -4.96 -14.81
N ASN A 117 7.31 -5.48 -15.97
CA ASN A 117 8.60 -6.15 -16.19
C ASN A 117 9.80 -5.19 -16.30
N ARG A 118 9.57 -3.89 -16.49
CA ARG A 118 10.64 -2.89 -16.66
C ARG A 118 10.67 -1.95 -15.46
N PRO A 119 11.77 -1.95 -14.67
CA PRO A 119 11.86 -1.11 -13.47
C PRO A 119 12.00 0.39 -13.78
N THR A 120 12.41 0.75 -14.99
CA THR A 120 12.59 2.15 -15.41
C THR A 120 11.29 2.85 -15.81
N LEU A 121 10.17 2.13 -15.87
CA LEU A 121 8.88 2.70 -16.24
C LEU A 121 8.15 3.20 -14.99
N PRO A 122 7.52 4.40 -15.05
CA PRO A 122 6.73 4.89 -13.94
C PRO A 122 5.55 3.96 -13.69
N ARG A 123 5.38 3.59 -12.42
CA ARG A 123 4.31 2.68 -11.98
C ARG A 123 3.06 3.43 -11.59
N HIS A 124 3.24 4.66 -11.11
CA HIS A 124 2.16 5.55 -10.69
C HIS A 124 2.04 6.66 -11.70
N LEU A 125 0.89 6.72 -12.37
CA LEU A 125 0.53 7.78 -13.28
C LEU A 125 -0.68 8.51 -12.74
N ARG A 126 -0.78 9.81 -13.04
CA ARG A 126 -1.96 10.60 -12.70
C ARG A 126 -2.31 11.60 -13.79
N THR A 127 -3.56 11.99 -13.81
CA THR A 127 -4.06 13.15 -14.55
C THR A 127 -5.21 13.79 -13.81
N ASP A 128 -5.31 15.11 -13.90
CA ASP A 128 -6.39 15.88 -13.33
C ASP A 128 -7.25 16.42 -14.46
N ILE A 129 -8.54 16.15 -14.40
CA ILE A 129 -9.53 16.65 -15.35
C ILE A 129 -10.28 17.80 -14.67
N ARG A 130 -10.20 19.00 -15.24
CA ARG A 130 -10.91 20.18 -14.74
C ARG A 130 -12.27 20.30 -15.42
N LEU A 131 -13.32 20.33 -14.60
CA LEU A 131 -14.70 20.56 -15.00
C LEU A 131 -15.08 21.97 -14.56
N THR A 132 -15.37 22.85 -15.51
CA THR A 132 -15.71 24.25 -15.24
C THR A 132 -17.21 24.46 -15.37
N VAL A 133 -17.85 24.89 -14.29
CA VAL A 133 -19.27 25.29 -14.28
C VAL A 133 -19.34 26.82 -14.37
N PRO A 134 -19.85 27.39 -15.47
CA PRO A 134 -19.85 28.84 -15.66
C PRO A 134 -20.78 29.53 -14.65
N LEU A 135 -20.46 30.79 -14.30
CA LEU A 135 -21.45 31.66 -13.66
C LEU A 135 -22.61 31.86 -14.63
N ALA A 136 -23.84 31.77 -14.13
CA ALA A 136 -25.01 32.17 -14.89
C ALA A 136 -24.95 33.69 -15.13
N SER A 137 -24.28 34.12 -16.20
CA SER A 137 -24.40 35.47 -16.71
C SER A 137 -25.62 35.53 -17.63
N ASP A 138 -26.49 36.52 -17.39
CA ASP A 138 -27.58 36.88 -18.28
C ASP A 138 -27.06 37.05 -19.72
N GLY A 139 -27.41 36.11 -20.61
CA GLY A 139 -27.66 36.43 -22.02
C GLY A 139 -26.72 35.89 -23.11
N GLU A 140 -25.49 35.47 -22.84
CA GLU A 140 -24.62 34.92 -23.91
C GLU A 140 -23.93 33.62 -23.48
N GLN A 141 -24.19 32.53 -24.22
CA GLN A 141 -23.43 31.29 -24.08
C GLN A 141 -22.02 31.54 -24.63
N VAL A 142 -21.02 31.63 -23.73
CA VAL A 142 -19.62 31.78 -24.10
C VAL A 142 -18.91 30.44 -23.93
N LEU A 143 -18.35 29.90 -25.00
CA LEU A 143 -17.47 28.74 -24.95
C LEU A 143 -16.05 29.24 -24.69
N GLU A 144 -15.55 29.09 -23.47
CA GLU A 144 -14.16 29.41 -23.11
C GLU A 144 -13.35 28.12 -23.01
N ILE A 145 -12.36 27.99 -23.90
CA ILE A 145 -11.44 26.86 -23.94
C ILE A 145 -10.06 27.39 -23.61
N ASP A 146 -9.63 27.13 -22.38
CA ASP A 146 -8.32 27.47 -21.87
C ASP A 146 -7.37 26.28 -22.00
N ALA A 147 -6.55 26.28 -23.05
CA ALA A 147 -5.55 25.26 -23.28
C ALA A 147 -4.27 25.61 -22.51
N ASP A 148 -3.85 24.76 -21.58
CA ASP A 148 -2.71 24.94 -20.67
C ASP A 148 -1.31 24.90 -21.35
N GLY A 149 -1.22 25.33 -22.62
CA GLY A 149 0.00 25.35 -23.40
C GLY A 149 0.46 23.99 -23.89
N LYS A 150 -0.16 22.90 -23.45
CA LYS A 150 0.29 21.53 -23.76
C LYS A 150 -0.86 20.61 -24.14
N SER A 151 -2.07 21.15 -24.20
CA SER A 151 -3.29 20.48 -24.59
C SER A 151 -3.58 20.73 -26.07
N ILE A 152 -4.01 19.69 -26.78
CA ILE A 152 -4.51 19.80 -28.15
C ILE A 152 -6.04 19.78 -28.07
N VAL A 153 -6.67 20.84 -28.54
CA VAL A 153 -8.14 20.94 -28.57
C VAL A 153 -8.58 20.75 -30.02
N ASN A 154 -9.23 19.62 -30.30
CA ASN A 154 -9.84 19.36 -31.60
C ASN A 154 -11.33 19.68 -31.54
N LEU A 155 -11.75 20.75 -32.23
CA LEU A 155 -13.15 21.18 -32.31
C LEU A 155 -13.80 20.75 -33.63
N GLN A 156 -13.13 19.91 -34.42
CA GLN A 156 -13.63 19.44 -35.69
C GLN A 156 -14.90 18.59 -35.50
N GLY A 157 -16.02 19.05 -36.07
CA GLY A 157 -17.32 18.39 -35.99
C GLY A 157 -18.31 19.01 -35.00
N MET A 158 -17.86 19.84 -34.05
CA MET A 158 -18.78 20.47 -33.09
C MET A 158 -19.63 21.57 -33.77
N ASP A 159 -20.94 21.60 -33.51
CA ASP A 159 -21.75 22.77 -33.89
C ASP A 159 -21.47 23.95 -32.95
N LEU A 160 -20.54 24.80 -33.37
CA LEU A 160 -20.11 25.98 -32.64
C LEU A 160 -21.12 27.15 -32.70
N ARG A 161 -22.20 27.04 -33.49
CA ARG A 161 -23.17 28.13 -33.70
C ARG A 161 -24.12 28.34 -32.52
N GLN A 162 -24.18 27.39 -31.58
CA GLN A 162 -24.97 27.53 -30.36
C GLN A 162 -24.35 28.51 -29.35
N PHE A 163 -23.07 28.86 -29.51
CA PHE A 163 -22.36 29.79 -28.63
C PHE A 163 -22.37 31.21 -29.22
N GLY A 164 -22.73 32.20 -28.41
CA GLY A 164 -22.74 33.62 -28.81
C GLY A 164 -21.33 34.20 -28.92
N THR A 165 -20.39 33.70 -28.12
CA THR A 165 -18.97 34.06 -28.20
C THR A 165 -18.11 32.82 -27.95
N ILE A 166 -17.01 32.67 -28.70
CA ILE A 166 -16.02 31.61 -28.46
C ILE A 166 -14.71 32.28 -28.08
N LYS A 167 -14.23 32.01 -26.86
CA LYS A 167 -12.95 32.47 -26.35
C LYS A 167 -11.96 31.31 -26.35
N LEU A 168 -10.96 31.40 -27.19
CA LEU A 168 -9.84 30.48 -27.21
C LEU A 168 -8.67 31.16 -26.50
N SER A 169 -8.33 30.69 -25.31
CA SER A 169 -7.12 31.11 -24.60
C SER A 169 -6.11 29.95 -24.59
N GLY A 170 -4.84 30.28 -24.77
CA GLY A 170 -3.76 29.31 -24.66
C GLY A 170 -2.42 30.01 -24.55
N SER A 171 -1.44 29.35 -23.93
CA SER A 171 -0.05 29.83 -23.97
C SER A 171 0.59 29.51 -25.32
N ASP A 172 1.79 30.05 -25.57
CA ASP A 172 2.50 30.03 -26.88
C ASP A 172 2.67 28.65 -27.54
N ASP A 173 2.48 27.56 -26.81
CA ASP A 173 2.66 26.16 -27.24
C ASP A 173 1.33 25.39 -27.50
N ALA A 174 0.16 26.02 -27.32
CA ALA A 174 -1.13 25.36 -27.52
C ALA A 174 -1.49 25.20 -29.01
N ILE A 175 -2.00 24.02 -29.41
CA ILE A 175 -2.50 23.76 -30.77
C ILE A 175 -4.02 23.56 -30.72
N VAL A 176 -4.77 24.52 -31.28
CA VAL A 176 -6.21 24.43 -31.45
C VAL A 176 -6.52 24.13 -32.91
N ASN A 177 -7.13 22.96 -33.18
CA ASN A 177 -7.56 22.59 -34.52
C ASN A 177 -9.05 22.87 -34.69
N ALA A 178 -9.38 23.93 -35.44
CA ALA A 178 -10.73 24.34 -35.77
C ALA A 178 -10.88 24.41 -37.30
N LEU A 179 -11.00 23.25 -37.95
CA LEU A 179 -11.27 23.16 -39.39
C LEU A 179 -12.78 23.04 -39.62
N HIS A 180 -13.41 24.17 -39.97
CA HIS A 180 -14.79 24.20 -40.47
C HIS A 180 -14.74 24.05 -42.00
N VAL A 181 -15.15 22.88 -42.53
CA VAL A 181 -15.29 22.69 -43.97
C VAL A 181 -16.58 23.39 -44.41
N ALA A 182 -16.48 24.69 -44.68
CA ALA A 182 -17.53 25.41 -45.39
C ALA A 182 -17.44 25.04 -46.88
N GLY A 183 -18.22 24.04 -47.32
CA GLY A 183 -18.21 23.62 -48.72
C GLY A 183 -19.28 22.60 -49.10
N LYS A 184 -20.47 23.12 -49.44
CA LYS A 184 -21.53 22.57 -50.31
C LYS A 184 -22.11 21.17 -50.02
N GLU A 185 -23.39 21.22 -49.64
CA GLU A 185 -24.46 20.23 -49.76
C GLU A 185 -24.15 19.02 -50.65
N ALA A 186 -24.03 17.86 -49.99
CA ALA A 186 -24.47 16.60 -50.53
C ALA A 186 -25.31 15.92 -49.44
N GLU A 187 -26.61 15.77 -49.68
CA GLU A 187 -27.52 14.96 -48.88
C GLU A 187 -27.08 13.49 -48.95
N SER A 188 -26.11 13.10 -48.13
CA SER A 188 -25.95 11.70 -47.73
C SER A 188 -26.59 11.57 -46.36
N LYS A 189 -27.56 10.65 -46.25
CA LYS A 189 -28.14 10.18 -44.99
C LYS A 189 -27.00 9.83 -44.03
N HIS A 190 -26.65 10.77 -43.16
CA HIS A 190 -25.84 10.50 -41.99
C HIS A 190 -26.83 10.00 -40.94
N ASP A 191 -26.65 8.75 -40.52
CA ASP A 191 -27.15 8.29 -39.23
C ASP A 191 -26.78 9.33 -38.17
N ASP A 192 -27.73 9.65 -37.29
CA ASP A 192 -27.63 10.54 -36.14
C ASP A 192 -26.57 10.03 -35.13
N ALA A 193 -25.30 10.08 -35.50
CA ALA A 193 -24.19 10.06 -34.57
C ALA A 193 -24.11 11.46 -33.96
N ALA A 194 -24.94 11.71 -32.93
CA ALA A 194 -24.84 12.91 -32.11
C ALA A 194 -23.37 13.22 -31.78
N ASP A 195 -22.98 14.49 -31.84
CA ASP A 195 -21.63 15.02 -31.59
C ASP A 195 -20.99 14.40 -30.32
N ARG A 196 -20.26 13.30 -30.53
CA ARG A 196 -19.65 12.53 -29.45
C ARG A 196 -18.37 13.24 -28.99
N ILE A 197 -18.36 13.72 -27.76
CA ILE A 197 -17.23 14.47 -27.19
C ILE A 197 -16.19 13.50 -26.65
N VAL A 198 -15.08 13.34 -27.39
CA VAL A 198 -13.95 12.49 -27.00
C VAL A 198 -12.71 13.34 -26.77
N HIS A 199 -12.07 13.17 -25.61
CA HIS A 199 -10.86 13.89 -25.23
C HIS A 199 -9.74 12.92 -24.85
N GLU A 200 -8.51 13.27 -25.21
CA GLU A 200 -7.31 12.58 -24.74
C GLU A 200 -6.68 13.36 -23.60
N TYR A 201 -6.44 12.68 -22.48
CA TYR A 201 -5.78 13.21 -21.30
C TYR A 201 -4.41 12.55 -21.13
N ARG A 202 -3.39 13.40 -21.01
CA ARG A 202 -2.01 12.94 -20.88
C ARG A 202 -1.70 12.55 -19.44
N LEU A 203 -1.47 11.27 -19.23
CA LEU A 203 -0.97 10.73 -17.97
C LEU A 203 0.46 11.18 -17.71
N ARG A 204 0.73 11.59 -16.47
CA ARG A 204 2.05 12.05 -16.00
C ARG A 204 2.49 11.16 -14.83
N PRO A 205 3.79 10.87 -14.66
CA PRO A 205 4.28 10.22 -13.45
C PRO A 205 3.78 10.94 -12.20
N ASP A 206 3.24 10.19 -11.24
CA ASP A 206 2.93 10.75 -9.94
C ASP A 206 4.23 10.89 -9.14
N ASN A 207 4.87 12.04 -9.34
CA ASN A 207 6.14 12.35 -8.70
C ASN A 207 6.07 12.21 -7.17
N ARG A 208 4.90 12.37 -6.53
CA ARG A 208 4.79 12.18 -5.07
C ARG A 208 5.15 10.75 -4.69
N PHE A 209 4.55 9.77 -5.37
CA PHE A 209 4.82 8.37 -5.13
C PHE A 209 6.22 7.96 -5.60
N GLU A 210 6.70 8.50 -6.72
CA GLU A 210 8.04 8.15 -7.21
C GLU A 210 9.18 8.74 -6.36
N PHE A 211 9.02 9.94 -5.78
CA PHE A 211 10.01 10.50 -4.84
C PHE A 211 10.04 9.80 -3.49
N GLU A 212 8.90 9.27 -3.04
CA GLU A 212 8.76 8.56 -1.77
C GLU A 212 8.87 7.03 -1.93
N ALA A 213 9.20 6.56 -3.14
CA ALA A 213 9.34 5.14 -3.43
C ALA A 213 10.57 4.58 -2.70
N LEU A 214 10.39 3.42 -2.08
CA LEU A 214 11.51 2.68 -1.52
C LEU A 214 12.37 2.11 -2.65
N PHE A 215 13.69 2.10 -2.43
CA PHE A 215 14.65 1.48 -3.35
C PHE A 215 15.68 0.65 -2.58
N LEU A 216 16.25 -0.38 -3.22
CA LEU A 216 17.29 -1.19 -2.60
C LEU A 216 18.62 -0.45 -2.59
N SER A 217 19.39 -0.62 -1.51
CA SER A 217 20.76 -0.12 -1.43
C SER A 217 21.62 -0.67 -2.55
N GLU A 218 22.33 0.21 -3.26
CA GLU A 218 23.35 -0.18 -4.23
C GLU A 218 24.71 -0.45 -3.55
N SER A 219 24.94 0.18 -2.38
CA SER A 219 26.19 0.04 -1.62
C SER A 219 26.22 -1.17 -0.69
N ILE A 220 25.05 -1.62 -0.22
CA ILE A 220 24.91 -2.73 0.71
C ILE A 220 24.04 -3.78 0.03
N THR A 221 24.68 -4.77 -0.59
CA THR A 221 23.98 -5.81 -1.37
C THR A 221 23.94 -7.15 -0.65
N ASP A 222 24.79 -7.34 0.35
CA ASP A 222 24.95 -8.61 1.04
C ASP A 222 23.90 -8.77 2.14
N GLY A 223 23.11 -9.84 2.04
CA GLY A 223 22.06 -10.18 3.00
C GLY A 223 22.15 -11.63 3.46
N SER A 224 21.99 -11.85 4.77
CA SER A 224 21.94 -13.18 5.34
C SER A 224 20.54 -13.77 5.23
N LYS A 225 20.41 -14.85 4.45
CA LYS A 225 19.14 -15.59 4.35
C LYS A 225 18.88 -16.41 5.60
N ALA A 226 17.84 -16.06 6.33
CA ALA A 226 17.42 -16.84 7.50
C ALA A 226 15.98 -16.50 7.90
N PRO A 227 15.17 -17.49 8.33
CA PRO A 227 13.82 -17.23 8.82
C PRO A 227 13.77 -16.65 10.23
N LYS A 228 14.94 -16.51 10.88
CA LYS A 228 15.10 -15.96 12.23
C LYS A 228 16.44 -15.29 12.42
N ALA A 229 16.45 -14.22 13.21
CA ALA A 229 17.64 -13.46 13.57
C ALA A 229 17.53 -12.92 14.99
N SER A 230 18.62 -12.43 15.56
CA SER A 230 18.64 -11.71 16.83
C SER A 230 19.03 -10.25 16.60
N ILE A 231 18.45 -9.37 17.41
CA ILE A 231 18.85 -7.97 17.54
C ILE A 231 19.24 -7.74 18.98
N THR A 232 20.52 -7.47 19.21
CA THR A 232 21.03 -7.15 20.54
C THR A 232 21.09 -5.63 20.71
N LEU A 233 20.52 -5.14 21.81
CA LEU A 233 20.44 -3.72 22.17
C LEU A 233 20.85 -3.54 23.63
N GLY A 234 22.14 -3.25 23.86
CA GLY A 234 22.71 -3.25 25.21
C GLY A 234 22.61 -4.64 25.83
N GLU A 235 21.88 -4.77 26.93
CA GLU A 235 21.63 -6.05 27.60
C GLU A 235 20.39 -6.79 27.09
N ARG A 236 19.57 -6.16 26.23
CA ARG A 236 18.36 -6.77 25.67
C ARG A 236 18.65 -7.53 24.40
N ASN A 237 17.95 -8.64 24.19
CA ASN A 237 17.99 -9.45 22.99
C ASN A 237 16.57 -9.65 22.45
N VAL A 238 16.33 -9.21 21.21
CA VAL A 238 15.05 -9.37 20.53
C VAL A 238 15.23 -10.37 19.39
N ILE A 239 14.49 -11.47 19.43
CA ILE A 239 14.57 -12.50 18.40
C ILE A 239 13.47 -12.29 17.38
N LEU A 240 13.86 -12.10 16.13
CA LEU A 240 12.96 -11.93 15.01
C LEU A 240 12.61 -13.28 14.38
N TYR A 241 11.34 -13.46 14.04
CA TYR A 241 10.83 -14.62 13.32
C TYR A 241 10.03 -14.18 12.09
N SER A 242 10.18 -14.91 10.99
CA SER A 242 9.42 -14.70 9.76
C SER A 242 8.54 -15.89 9.40
N GLN A 243 8.22 -16.74 10.38
CA GLN A 243 7.47 -17.99 10.19
C GLN A 243 6.08 -17.90 10.85
N PRO A 244 5.04 -18.53 10.25
CA PRO A 244 3.67 -18.43 10.75
C PRO A 244 3.41 -19.24 12.01
N ALA A 245 4.24 -20.24 12.30
CA ALA A 245 4.06 -21.10 13.45
C ALA A 245 5.26 -20.96 14.39
N LEU A 246 4.98 -20.78 15.68
CA LEU A 246 5.96 -20.82 16.75
C LEU A 246 5.59 -21.88 17.77
N ARG A 247 6.58 -22.66 18.21
CA ARG A 247 6.44 -23.60 19.31
C ARG A 247 6.98 -23.02 20.60
N LEU A 248 6.19 -23.07 21.66
CA LEU A 248 6.59 -22.67 23.01
C LEU A 248 6.82 -23.93 23.85
N GLY A 249 7.93 -24.02 24.57
CA GLY A 249 8.15 -25.17 25.47
C GLY A 249 9.54 -25.20 26.09
N ARG A 250 9.79 -26.10 27.06
CA ARG A 250 11.12 -26.15 27.72
C ARG A 250 12.23 -26.76 26.86
N SER A 251 11.89 -27.39 25.74
CA SER A 251 12.85 -28.07 24.87
C SER A 251 13.68 -27.05 24.07
N ARG A 252 14.94 -27.38 23.79
CA ARG A 252 15.77 -26.61 22.83
C ARG A 252 15.24 -26.67 21.39
N ALA A 253 14.35 -27.62 21.11
CA ALA A 253 13.68 -27.74 19.82
C ALA A 253 12.45 -26.83 19.69
N ALA A 254 12.00 -26.18 20.77
CA ALA A 254 10.97 -25.16 20.71
C ALA A 254 11.55 -23.87 20.11
N ASP A 255 10.72 -23.10 19.41
CA ASP A 255 11.13 -21.80 18.86
C ASP A 255 11.35 -20.79 19.97
N ILE A 256 10.43 -20.73 20.95
CA ILE A 256 10.54 -19.94 22.17
C ILE A 256 10.70 -20.91 23.34
N VAL A 257 11.85 -20.86 24.00
CA VAL A 257 12.11 -21.74 25.14
C VAL A 257 11.51 -21.12 26.40
N THR A 258 10.67 -21.87 27.10
CA THR A 258 9.94 -21.38 28.28
C THR A 258 10.52 -21.94 29.57
N ARG A 259 11.82 -21.69 29.82
CA ARG A 259 12.49 -22.10 31.07
C ARG A 259 12.57 -20.96 32.06
N PHE A 260 12.39 -21.27 33.34
CA PHE A 260 12.66 -20.35 34.43
C PHE A 260 14.19 -20.16 34.56
N LEU A 261 14.62 -18.90 34.60
CA LEU A 261 16.00 -18.43 34.57
C LEU A 261 16.19 -17.31 35.60
N PRO A 262 17.43 -17.10 36.11
CA PRO A 262 18.64 -17.89 35.88
C PRO A 262 18.53 -19.29 36.49
N ARG A 263 19.44 -20.22 36.16
CA ARG A 263 19.35 -21.60 36.65
C ARG A 263 19.54 -21.68 38.17
N SER A 264 18.57 -22.27 38.85
CA SER A 264 18.59 -22.61 40.27
C SER A 264 17.87 -23.95 40.47
N GLU A 265 18.01 -24.60 41.63
CA GLU A 265 17.27 -25.85 41.90
C GLU A 265 15.75 -25.65 41.82
N GLU A 266 15.27 -24.50 42.32
CA GLU A 266 13.87 -24.11 42.27
C GLU A 266 13.39 -23.84 40.83
N HIS A 267 14.14 -23.04 40.06
CA HIS A 267 13.80 -22.74 38.66
C HIS A 267 13.88 -23.98 37.76
N ASP A 268 14.85 -24.87 38.00
CA ASP A 268 14.95 -26.14 37.29
C ASP A 268 13.74 -27.03 37.62
N LYS A 269 13.22 -27.00 38.86
CA LYS A 269 11.99 -27.70 39.26
C LYS A 269 10.76 -27.09 38.58
N HIS A 270 10.59 -25.77 38.59
CA HIS A 270 9.49 -25.09 37.89
C HIS A 270 9.53 -25.37 36.38
N SER A 271 10.71 -25.28 35.77
CA SER A 271 10.90 -25.59 34.35
C SER A 271 10.55 -27.04 34.02
N LYS A 272 10.83 -28.02 34.89
CA LYS A 272 10.48 -29.43 34.68
C LYS A 272 8.97 -29.67 34.66
N ASN A 273 8.18 -28.81 35.30
CA ASN A 273 6.72 -28.91 35.30
C ASN A 273 6.10 -28.48 33.96
N LEU A 274 6.83 -27.73 33.14
CA LEU A 274 6.40 -27.36 31.79
C LEU A 274 6.71 -28.49 30.80
N SER A 275 5.83 -28.62 29.80
CA SER A 275 6.01 -29.60 28.74
C SER A 275 7.19 -29.26 27.83
N ARG A 276 7.73 -30.30 27.16
CA ARG A 276 8.81 -30.12 26.17
C ARG A 276 8.38 -29.20 25.03
N ILE A 277 7.15 -29.39 24.58
CA ILE A 277 6.36 -28.50 23.73
C ILE A 277 5.06 -28.30 24.52
N HIS A 278 4.74 -27.05 24.83
CA HIS A 278 3.64 -26.69 25.73
C HIS A 278 2.47 -26.08 24.96
N ALA A 279 2.77 -25.22 23.99
CA ALA A 279 1.77 -24.63 23.12
C ALA A 279 2.36 -24.38 21.73
N ASP A 280 1.51 -24.49 20.71
CA ASP A 280 1.79 -24.07 19.35
C ASP A 280 0.99 -22.80 19.06
N CYS A 281 1.65 -21.76 18.54
CA CYS A 281 1.05 -20.51 18.13
C CYS A 281 1.09 -20.42 16.61
N LEU A 282 -0.07 -20.44 15.95
CA LEU A 282 -0.22 -20.37 14.51
C LEU A 282 -0.91 -19.08 14.10
N LEU A 283 -0.23 -18.27 13.29
CA LEU A 283 -0.80 -17.10 12.62
C LEU A 283 -1.57 -17.54 11.36
N ASN A 284 -2.81 -17.08 11.24
CA ASN A 284 -3.69 -17.30 10.11
C ASN A 284 -4.49 -16.03 9.79
N GLU A 285 -5.41 -16.11 8.82
CA GLU A 285 -6.16 -14.93 8.35
C GLU A 285 -7.12 -14.37 9.42
N ASP A 286 -7.51 -15.17 10.41
CA ASP A 286 -8.42 -14.80 11.50
C ASP A 286 -7.70 -14.23 12.74
N GLY A 287 -6.37 -14.36 12.82
CA GLY A 287 -5.55 -13.91 13.95
C GLY A 287 -4.47 -14.92 14.34
N MET A 288 -4.27 -15.12 15.64
CA MET A 288 -3.35 -16.14 16.16
C MET A 288 -4.10 -17.21 16.93
N LEU A 289 -4.08 -18.43 16.42
CA LEU A 289 -4.56 -19.62 17.12
C LEU A 289 -3.46 -20.14 18.05
N ILE A 290 -3.77 -20.26 19.34
CA ILE A 290 -2.91 -20.91 20.33
C ILE A 290 -3.53 -22.26 20.67
N THR A 291 -2.79 -23.34 20.43
CA THR A 291 -3.19 -24.72 20.73
C THR A 291 -2.31 -25.29 21.83
N SER A 292 -2.92 -25.87 22.87
CA SER A 292 -2.23 -26.51 23.97
C SER A 292 -1.78 -27.91 23.58
N GLU A 293 -0.46 -28.15 23.66
CA GLU A 293 0.14 -29.49 23.53
C GLU A 293 0.45 -30.11 24.91
N SER A 294 0.03 -29.44 25.98
CA SER A 294 0.30 -29.82 27.36
C SER A 294 -0.96 -30.32 28.08
N SER A 295 -0.79 -31.32 28.94
CA SER A 295 -1.85 -31.75 29.88
C SER A 295 -2.15 -30.71 30.96
N THR A 296 -1.28 -29.71 31.12
CA THR A 296 -1.43 -28.63 32.12
C THR A 296 -2.11 -27.39 31.56
N GLY A 297 -2.47 -27.36 30.27
CA GLY A 297 -3.15 -26.25 29.61
C GLY A 297 -2.37 -24.92 29.58
N PHE A 298 -3.04 -23.89 29.11
CA PHE A 298 -2.62 -22.49 29.23
C PHE A 298 -3.83 -21.60 29.57
N GLU A 299 -3.55 -20.37 29.99
CA GLU A 299 -4.55 -19.33 30.20
C GLU A 299 -4.20 -18.12 29.32
N LEU A 300 -5.22 -17.44 28.80
CA LEU A 300 -5.10 -16.19 28.07
C LEU A 300 -6.05 -15.17 28.69
N ASN A 301 -5.54 -14.03 29.18
CA ASN A 301 -6.32 -13.02 29.90
C ASN A 301 -7.19 -13.62 31.01
N HIS A 302 -6.58 -14.52 31.81
CA HIS A 302 -7.23 -15.27 32.89
C HIS A 302 -8.36 -16.21 32.45
N THR A 303 -8.54 -16.42 31.15
CA THR A 303 -9.49 -17.37 30.60
C THR A 303 -8.71 -18.63 30.23
N PRO A 304 -9.04 -19.80 30.80
CA PRO A 304 -8.35 -21.04 30.51
C PRO A 304 -8.72 -21.57 29.12
N SER A 305 -7.81 -22.33 28.49
CA SER A 305 -7.99 -22.88 27.14
C SER A 305 -9.13 -23.91 27.00
N GLY A 306 -9.77 -24.31 28.10
CA GLY A 306 -10.88 -25.26 28.11
C GLY A 306 -10.52 -26.66 27.59
N ASP A 307 -11.55 -27.47 27.32
CA ASP A 307 -11.40 -28.86 26.88
C ASP A 307 -10.87 -29.00 25.45
N SER A 308 -11.11 -28.01 24.58
CA SER A 308 -10.54 -27.98 23.23
C SER A 308 -9.03 -27.74 23.25
N GLY A 309 -8.52 -27.07 24.30
CA GLY A 309 -7.13 -26.65 24.37
C GLY A 309 -6.77 -25.56 23.37
N GLU A 310 -7.74 -24.90 22.76
CA GLU A 310 -7.54 -23.93 21.68
C GLU A 310 -8.14 -22.57 22.03
N MET A 311 -7.40 -21.49 21.76
CA MET A 311 -7.88 -20.12 21.89
C MET A 311 -7.41 -19.28 20.70
N LEU A 312 -8.31 -18.48 20.14
CA LEU A 312 -8.01 -17.56 19.03
C LEU A 312 -7.84 -16.13 19.58
N LEU A 313 -6.68 -15.53 19.34
CA LEU A 313 -6.48 -14.10 19.52
C LEU A 313 -7.00 -13.39 18.27
N GLN A 314 -8.13 -12.72 18.42
CA GLN A 314 -8.80 -12.01 17.34
C GLN A 314 -8.24 -10.61 17.12
N LYS A 315 -8.65 -10.01 16.00
CA LYS A 315 -8.21 -8.69 15.53
C LYS A 315 -8.57 -7.53 16.47
N GLU A 316 -9.62 -7.63 17.27
CA GLU A 316 -10.15 -6.49 18.04
C GLU A 316 -9.19 -5.96 19.13
N GLY A 317 -8.19 -6.73 19.58
CA GLY A 317 -7.20 -6.30 20.59
C GLY A 317 -5.89 -5.79 20.00
N LEU A 318 -5.94 -5.11 18.86
CA LEU A 318 -4.73 -4.51 18.26
C LEU A 318 -4.06 -3.52 19.23
N ASN A 319 -2.77 -3.71 19.46
CA ASN A 319 -1.92 -2.99 20.42
C ASN A 319 -2.29 -3.18 21.89
N ASP A 320 -3.26 -4.04 22.21
CA ASP A 320 -3.60 -4.39 23.59
C ASP A 320 -2.80 -5.63 24.03
N PRO A 321 -2.22 -5.59 25.24
CA PRO A 321 -1.46 -6.72 25.75
C PRO A 321 -2.38 -7.85 26.22
N TYR A 322 -2.09 -9.06 25.77
CA TYR A 322 -2.67 -10.30 26.26
C TYR A 322 -1.73 -10.97 27.26
N ASP A 323 -2.24 -11.35 28.43
CA ASP A 323 -1.52 -12.12 29.44
C ASP A 323 -1.63 -13.62 29.11
N LEU A 324 -0.55 -14.20 28.59
CA LEU A 324 -0.42 -15.62 28.27
C LEU A 324 0.32 -16.35 29.41
N ARG A 325 -0.35 -17.33 30.01
CA ARG A 325 0.21 -18.11 31.12
C ARG A 325 0.25 -19.58 30.78
N LEU A 326 1.45 -20.17 30.79
CA LEU A 326 1.64 -21.58 30.52
C LEU A 326 1.61 -22.40 31.82
N GLY A 327 0.86 -23.50 31.77
CA GLY A 327 0.71 -24.42 32.89
C GLY A 327 -0.39 -23.98 33.85
N GLN A 328 -1.61 -23.81 33.33
CA GLN A 328 -2.82 -23.41 34.07
C GLN A 328 -2.91 -24.05 35.46
N PHE A 329 -2.72 -25.37 35.54
CA PHE A 329 -2.87 -26.13 36.79
C PHE A 329 -1.61 -26.19 37.67
N LEU A 330 -0.55 -25.47 37.30
CA LEU A 330 0.69 -25.42 38.05
C LEU A 330 0.62 -24.33 39.14
N LYS A 331 1.28 -24.61 40.27
CA LYS A 331 1.46 -23.63 41.35
C LYS A 331 2.22 -22.38 40.88
N THR A 332 3.19 -22.57 39.98
CA THR A 332 4.00 -21.50 39.39
C THR A 332 3.85 -21.59 37.88
N GLN A 333 3.17 -20.60 37.29
CA GLN A 333 2.92 -20.48 35.86
C GLN A 333 4.04 -19.70 35.19
N PHE A 334 4.33 -20.02 33.92
CA PHE A 334 5.24 -19.23 33.11
C PHE A 334 4.45 -18.12 32.40
N LYS A 335 4.80 -16.86 32.67
CA LYS A 335 4.01 -15.70 32.22
C LYS A 335 4.70 -14.96 31.09
N MET A 336 3.92 -14.66 30.06
CA MET A 336 4.32 -13.87 28.91
C MET A 336 3.23 -12.88 28.57
N THR A 337 3.62 -11.76 28.01
CA THR A 337 2.72 -10.81 27.36
C THR A 337 2.81 -11.01 25.85
N VAL A 338 1.66 -11.10 25.19
CA VAL A 338 1.55 -11.15 23.73
C VAL A 338 0.85 -9.88 23.26
N VAL A 339 1.45 -9.14 22.34
CA VAL A 339 0.91 -7.90 21.80
C VAL A 339 0.89 -7.98 20.28
N PRO A 340 -0.28 -8.12 19.63
CA PRO A 340 -0.38 -7.89 18.20
C PRO A 340 -0.24 -6.38 17.94
N ILE A 341 0.77 -5.97 17.17
CA ILE A 341 1.06 -4.57 16.89
C ILE A 341 0.62 -4.23 15.46
N GLY A 342 -0.05 -3.10 15.30
CA GLY A 342 -0.36 -2.53 13.99
C GLY A 342 -0.94 -1.13 14.06
N ASN A 343 -0.91 -0.40 12.94
CA ASN A 343 -1.41 0.97 12.89
C ASN A 343 -2.91 1.03 12.53
N ASN A 344 -3.73 1.59 13.44
CA ASN A 344 -5.17 1.83 13.23
C ASN A 344 -5.52 3.31 13.01
N THR A 345 -4.54 4.22 13.03
CA THR A 345 -4.83 5.67 13.10
C THR A 345 -5.03 6.34 11.75
N ASN A 346 -4.53 5.76 10.65
CA ASN A 346 -4.75 6.28 9.29
C ASN A 346 -4.66 5.19 8.22
N GLN A 347 -5.83 4.70 7.77
CA GLN A 347 -5.91 3.65 6.74
C GLN A 347 -5.30 4.09 5.40
N VAL A 348 -5.33 5.38 5.06
CA VAL A 348 -4.76 5.88 3.80
C VAL A 348 -3.24 5.81 3.84
N LEU A 349 -2.62 6.33 4.90
CA LEU A 349 -1.15 6.26 5.07
C LEU A 349 -0.68 4.81 5.16
N LYS A 350 -1.43 3.94 5.85
CA LYS A 350 -1.12 2.51 5.93
C LYS A 350 -1.14 1.85 4.55
N ARG A 351 -2.18 2.13 3.74
CA ARG A 351 -2.26 1.65 2.36
C ARG A 351 -1.09 2.16 1.53
N GLN A 352 -0.72 3.43 1.65
CA GLN A 352 0.43 4.00 0.94
C GLN A 352 1.77 3.39 1.36
N ASP A 353 1.99 3.12 2.65
CA ASP A 353 3.22 2.47 3.11
C ASP A 353 3.30 1.02 2.64
N ARG A 354 2.19 0.28 2.74
CA ARG A 354 2.07 -1.07 2.19
C ARG A 354 2.37 -1.09 0.70
N GLN A 355 1.77 -0.15 -0.03
CA GLN A 355 1.92 0.06 -1.45
C GLN A 355 3.40 0.24 -1.84
N ARG A 356 4.13 1.10 -1.12
CA ARG A 356 5.57 1.32 -1.37
C ARG A 356 6.41 0.05 -1.21
N ILE A 357 6.10 -0.79 -0.23
CA ILE A 357 6.84 -2.04 0.01
C ILE A 357 6.48 -3.09 -1.06
N GLU A 358 5.21 -3.18 -1.48
CA GLU A 358 4.79 -4.02 -2.60
C GLU A 358 5.52 -3.64 -3.89
N ASP A 359 5.59 -2.34 -4.20
CA ASP A 359 6.30 -1.85 -5.38
C ASP A 359 7.80 -2.13 -5.30
N LEU A 360 8.42 -1.96 -4.14
CA LEU A 360 9.82 -2.34 -3.92
C LEU A 360 10.02 -3.84 -4.20
N ALA A 361 9.15 -4.69 -3.67
CA ALA A 361 9.25 -6.13 -3.86
C ALA A 361 9.08 -6.50 -5.34
N GLU A 362 8.10 -5.91 -6.01
CA GLU A 362 7.82 -6.20 -7.42
C GLU A 362 8.94 -5.71 -8.35
N ARG A 363 9.42 -4.47 -8.17
CA ARG A 363 10.53 -3.87 -8.96
C ARG A 363 11.81 -4.71 -8.91
N ASN A 364 12.05 -5.37 -7.78
CA ASN A 364 13.27 -6.15 -7.54
C ASN A 364 13.04 -7.66 -7.58
N HIS A 365 11.86 -8.11 -8.05
CA HIS A 365 11.48 -9.53 -8.09
C HIS A 365 11.66 -10.26 -6.76
N MET A 366 11.44 -9.56 -5.64
CA MET A 366 11.53 -10.11 -4.30
C MET A 366 10.22 -10.76 -3.89
N ARG A 367 10.33 -11.93 -3.26
CA ARG A 367 9.16 -12.64 -2.73
C ARG A 367 8.76 -12.08 -1.37
N GLN A 368 7.48 -11.70 -1.22
CA GLN A 368 6.90 -11.37 0.08
C GLN A 368 6.70 -12.63 0.95
N SER A 369 6.80 -12.46 2.27
CA SER A 369 6.51 -13.55 3.22
C SER A 369 5.07 -14.05 3.08
N ARG A 370 4.82 -15.32 3.42
CA ARG A 370 3.44 -15.83 3.57
C ARG A 370 2.67 -15.05 4.63
N LEU A 371 3.37 -14.55 5.64
CA LEU A 371 2.80 -13.73 6.70
C LEU A 371 2.29 -12.37 6.20
N TRP A 372 2.72 -11.92 5.03
CA TRP A 372 2.23 -10.68 4.42
C TRP A 372 0.71 -10.74 4.23
N LYS A 373 0.20 -11.87 3.71
CA LYS A 373 -1.24 -12.09 3.50
C LYS A 373 -2.04 -12.04 4.79
N ILE A 374 -1.48 -12.56 5.88
CA ILE A 374 -2.09 -12.53 7.21
C ILE A 374 -2.21 -11.08 7.70
N SER A 375 -1.20 -10.24 7.43
CA SER A 375 -1.26 -8.81 7.74
C SER A 375 -2.43 -8.12 7.03
N GLU A 376 -2.78 -8.55 5.82
CA GLU A 376 -3.85 -7.94 5.03
C GLU A 376 -5.24 -8.16 5.65
N SER A 377 -5.49 -9.34 6.23
CA SER A 377 -6.77 -9.65 6.87
C SER A 377 -6.83 -9.14 8.32
N THR A 378 -5.75 -9.34 9.07
CA THR A 378 -5.69 -9.05 10.52
C THR A 378 -5.34 -7.60 10.85
N ASP A 379 -4.81 -6.84 9.90
CA ASP A 379 -4.18 -5.53 10.12
C ASP A 379 -2.91 -5.57 11.01
N TRP A 380 -2.40 -6.75 11.37
CA TRP A 380 -1.21 -6.89 12.21
C TRP A 380 0.08 -6.70 11.40
N GLU A 381 0.95 -5.82 11.86
CA GLU A 381 2.27 -5.59 11.27
C GLU A 381 3.30 -6.57 11.84
N CYS A 382 3.21 -6.83 13.15
CA CYS A 382 3.98 -7.85 13.85
C CYS A 382 3.27 -8.34 15.11
N VAL A 383 3.75 -9.43 15.71
CA VAL A 383 3.29 -9.90 17.03
C VAL A 383 4.49 -9.98 17.97
N HIS A 384 4.41 -9.26 19.08
CA HIS A 384 5.46 -9.17 20.09
C HIS A 384 5.14 -10.09 21.27
N PHE A 385 6.10 -10.92 21.64
CA PHE A 385 6.08 -11.76 22.82
C PHE A 385 7.14 -11.25 23.79
N LYS A 386 6.74 -10.94 25.01
CA LYS A 386 7.65 -10.51 26.07
C LYS A 386 7.47 -11.38 27.30
N ARG A 387 8.56 -11.83 27.91
CA ARG A 387 8.48 -12.52 29.20
C ARG A 387 8.20 -11.51 30.31
N SER A 388 7.22 -11.78 31.17
CA SER A 388 6.73 -10.78 32.13
C SER A 388 7.48 -10.75 33.46
N GLU A 389 8.03 -11.88 33.91
CA GLU A 389 8.67 -12.01 35.23
C GLU A 389 9.98 -12.83 35.20
N ASN A 390 10.40 -13.29 34.01
CA ASN A 390 11.46 -14.27 33.87
C ASN A 390 12.33 -13.96 32.65
N LEU A 391 13.50 -13.34 32.86
CA LEU A 391 14.38 -12.84 31.80
C LEU A 391 13.68 -11.80 30.91
N GLU A 392 13.41 -10.63 31.49
CA GLU A 392 12.72 -9.51 30.82
C GLU A 392 13.56 -8.89 29.70
N GLU A 393 14.86 -9.19 29.67
CA GLU A 393 15.81 -8.76 28.67
C GLU A 393 15.63 -9.50 27.33
N GLU A 394 14.93 -10.65 27.33
CA GLU A 394 14.67 -11.44 26.12
C GLU A 394 13.23 -11.28 25.62
N GLU A 395 13.10 -10.87 24.36
CA GLU A 395 11.84 -10.61 23.68
C GLU A 395 11.81 -11.33 22.32
N TYR A 396 10.63 -11.56 21.79
CA TYR A 396 10.46 -12.24 20.50
C TYR A 396 9.45 -11.49 19.64
N VAL A 397 9.74 -11.31 18.37
CA VAL A 397 8.86 -10.60 17.43
C VAL A 397 8.65 -11.46 16.19
N VAL A 398 7.38 -11.76 15.88
CA VAL A 398 7.00 -12.35 14.60
C VAL A 398 6.65 -11.23 13.63
N ILE A 399 7.39 -11.12 12.54
CA ILE A 399 7.19 -10.08 11.53
C ILE A 399 6.14 -10.54 10.54
N CYS A 400 4.98 -9.88 10.53
CA CYS A 400 3.94 -10.15 9.53
C CYS A 400 4.21 -9.38 8.24
N GLN A 401 4.40 -8.07 8.38
CA GLN A 401 4.71 -7.15 7.30
C GLN A 401 6.06 -6.48 7.53
N TYR A 402 6.21 -5.86 8.71
CA TYR A 402 7.44 -5.24 9.19
C TYR A 402 7.37 -5.11 10.72
N VAL A 403 8.51 -4.87 11.35
CA VAL A 403 8.58 -4.41 12.74
C VAL A 403 9.16 -3.00 12.77
N GLN A 404 8.50 -2.09 13.47
CA GLN A 404 9.01 -0.75 13.70
C GLN A 404 9.97 -0.70 14.90
N ILE A 405 10.96 0.18 14.80
CA ILE A 405 11.94 0.49 15.84
C ILE A 405 11.73 1.94 16.29
N GLY A 406 11.56 2.18 17.59
CA GLY A 406 11.31 3.53 18.11
C GLY A 406 11.08 3.57 19.62
N SER A 407 10.61 4.68 20.16
CA SER A 407 10.30 4.80 21.59
C SER A 407 8.86 4.42 21.95
N SER A 408 7.94 4.31 20.98
CA SER A 408 6.54 4.00 21.25
C SER A 408 6.28 2.51 21.36
N PRO A 409 5.93 1.96 22.54
CA PRO A 409 5.59 0.54 22.67
C PRO A 409 4.25 0.15 22.03
N LYS A 410 3.44 1.15 21.62
CA LYS A 410 2.18 0.91 20.91
C LYS A 410 2.36 0.76 19.41
N LEU A 411 3.48 1.25 18.87
CA LEU A 411 3.75 1.27 17.42
C LEU A 411 4.94 0.37 17.07
N CYS A 412 5.90 0.23 17.99
CA CYS A 412 7.16 -0.44 17.75
C CYS A 412 7.24 -1.77 18.50
N GLY A 413 7.56 -2.85 17.77
CA GLY A 413 7.91 -4.13 18.37
C GLY A 413 9.35 -4.16 18.92
N ILE A 414 10.21 -3.22 18.50
CA ILE A 414 11.54 -3.00 19.06
C ILE A 414 11.58 -1.60 19.66
N THR A 415 11.69 -1.52 20.99
CA THR A 415 11.55 -0.26 21.72
C THR A 415 12.85 0.24 22.32
N HIS A 416 13.13 1.54 22.20
CA HIS A 416 14.22 2.18 22.93
C HIS A 416 13.90 3.64 23.27
N LYS A 417 14.07 4.00 24.55
CA LYS A 417 13.63 5.29 25.11
C LYS A 417 14.28 6.54 24.51
N HIS A 418 15.45 6.40 23.88
CA HIS A 418 16.20 7.51 23.29
C HIS A 418 15.91 7.73 21.80
N LEU A 419 15.04 6.92 21.20
CA LEU A 419 14.65 7.06 19.81
C LEU A 419 13.40 7.96 19.66
N PRO A 420 13.19 8.55 18.48
CA PRO A 420 11.88 9.07 18.07
C PRO A 420 10.76 8.02 18.23
N SER A 421 9.49 8.48 18.18
CA SER A 421 8.33 7.58 18.37
C SER A 421 8.41 6.36 17.45
N VAL A 422 8.76 6.60 16.19
CA VAL A 422 9.11 5.60 15.17
C VAL A 422 10.31 6.15 14.42
N ALA A 423 11.40 5.39 14.36
CA ALA A 423 12.68 5.84 13.80
C ALA A 423 13.10 5.04 12.57
N ALA A 424 12.97 3.72 12.65
CA ALA A 424 13.33 2.79 11.57
C ALA A 424 12.33 1.64 11.51
N ARG A 425 12.44 0.81 10.49
CA ARG A 425 11.67 -0.43 10.38
C ARG A 425 12.49 -1.54 9.75
N ILE A 426 12.19 -2.77 10.16
CA ILE A 426 12.75 -3.99 9.60
C ILE A 426 11.66 -4.75 8.84
N LEU A 427 11.99 -5.10 7.59
CA LEU A 427 11.16 -5.82 6.64
C LEU A 427 11.71 -7.24 6.47
N TYR A 428 10.88 -8.20 6.09
CA TYR A 428 11.33 -9.52 5.67
C TYR A 428 10.88 -9.81 4.23
N LEU A 429 11.83 -9.76 3.30
CA LEU A 429 11.62 -9.91 1.86
C LEU A 429 12.67 -10.86 1.30
N ASN A 430 12.28 -11.71 0.35
CA ASN A 430 13.19 -12.65 -0.33
C ASN A 430 14.07 -13.48 0.64
N GLU A 431 13.46 -13.97 1.72
CA GLU A 431 14.11 -14.76 2.77
C GLU A 431 15.20 -14.03 3.57
N THR A 432 15.21 -12.70 3.51
CA THR A 432 16.25 -11.84 4.09
C THR A 432 15.59 -10.71 4.90
N PHE A 433 16.22 -10.32 6.01
CA PHE A 433 15.80 -9.14 6.76
C PHE A 433 16.40 -7.89 6.11
N HIS A 434 15.60 -6.84 5.96
CA HIS A 434 16.04 -5.55 5.43
C HIS A 434 15.70 -4.45 6.43
N ILE A 435 16.50 -3.40 6.49
CA ILE A 435 16.21 -2.20 7.29
C ILE A 435 16.08 -0.97 6.41
N CYS A 436 15.24 -0.04 6.84
CA CYS A 436 15.19 1.33 6.31
C CYS A 436 14.78 2.32 7.39
N GLY A 437 15.13 3.60 7.19
CA GLY A 437 14.57 4.69 7.98
C GLY A 437 13.06 4.80 7.77
N TYR A 438 12.34 5.19 8.83
CA TYR A 438 10.89 5.39 8.74
C TYR A 438 10.55 6.71 8.03
N ASP A 439 11.26 7.78 8.38
CA ASP A 439 11.11 9.11 7.82
C ASP A 439 12.48 9.82 7.72
N ASN A 440 12.47 11.08 7.31
CA ASN A 440 13.68 11.91 7.21
C ASN A 440 14.19 12.42 8.56
N SER A 441 13.57 12.03 9.68
CA SER A 441 13.94 12.54 11.01
C SER A 441 15.03 11.70 11.69
N SER A 442 15.19 10.45 11.26
CA SER A 442 16.08 9.48 11.91
C SER A 442 17.21 9.06 10.98
N GLU A 443 18.44 9.29 11.42
CA GLU A 443 19.62 8.75 10.74
C GLU A 443 19.72 7.26 11.02
N VAL A 444 19.83 6.46 9.96
CA VAL A 444 20.05 5.01 10.04
C VAL A 444 21.33 4.69 9.29
N SER A 445 22.26 3.97 9.91
CA SER A 445 23.47 3.50 9.26
C SER A 445 23.74 2.03 9.56
N ILE A 446 24.45 1.34 8.65
CA ILE A 446 24.88 -0.04 8.83
C ILE A 446 26.40 -0.07 8.67
N ASN A 447 27.11 -0.56 9.68
CA ASN A 447 28.57 -0.62 9.71
C ASN A 447 29.23 0.74 9.40
N GLY A 448 28.58 1.84 9.81
CA GLY A 448 29.02 3.21 9.55
C GLY A 448 28.63 3.80 8.19
N HIS A 449 27.96 3.04 7.32
CA HIS A 449 27.39 3.52 6.08
C HIS A 449 25.98 4.07 6.32
N SER A 450 25.82 5.40 6.27
CA SER A 450 24.50 6.03 6.38
C SER A 450 23.63 5.67 5.19
N LEU A 451 22.42 5.22 5.48
CA LEU A 451 21.38 5.00 4.47
C LEU A 451 20.79 6.35 4.04
N GLN A 452 20.47 6.46 2.76
CA GLN A 452 19.70 7.56 2.22
C GLN A 452 18.23 7.43 2.61
N THR A 453 17.51 8.55 2.52
CA THR A 453 16.05 8.59 2.60
C THR A 453 15.43 7.56 1.65
N HIS A 454 14.53 6.72 2.17
CA HIS A 454 13.84 5.64 1.45
C HIS A 454 14.71 4.48 0.94
N GLU A 455 16.02 4.48 1.26
CA GLU A 455 16.90 3.37 0.96
C GLU A 455 16.60 2.18 1.89
N VAL A 456 16.53 0.99 1.29
CA VAL A 456 16.28 -0.28 1.96
C VAL A 456 17.51 -1.16 1.78
N ALA A 457 18.20 -1.45 2.89
CA ALA A 457 19.41 -2.26 2.87
C ALA A 457 19.15 -3.66 3.46
N PRO A 458 19.62 -4.73 2.82
CA PRO A 458 19.65 -6.06 3.42
C PRO A 458 20.56 -6.09 4.64
N LEU A 459 20.23 -6.94 5.61
CA LEU A 459 21.01 -7.17 6.82
C LEU A 459 21.77 -8.49 6.74
N SER A 460 23.03 -8.44 7.13
CA SER A 460 23.95 -9.57 7.26
C SER A 460 24.32 -9.82 8.72
N PHE A 461 24.52 -11.08 9.10
CA PHE A 461 24.92 -11.41 10.46
C PHE A 461 26.28 -10.78 10.81
N GLY A 462 26.33 -10.12 11.96
CA GLY A 462 27.46 -9.31 12.42
C GLY A 462 27.31 -7.81 12.09
N ASP A 463 26.25 -7.41 11.40
CA ASP A 463 26.01 -5.99 11.11
C ASP A 463 25.72 -5.19 12.38
N ILE A 464 26.38 -4.05 12.49
CA ILE A 464 26.12 -3.03 13.51
C ILE A 464 25.24 -1.97 12.87
N ILE A 465 24.01 -1.88 13.33
CA ILE A 465 23.04 -0.90 12.90
C ILE A 465 23.05 0.26 13.91
N ASP A 466 23.23 1.48 13.44
CA ASP A 466 23.07 2.68 14.26
C ASP A 466 21.77 3.38 13.85
N VAL A 467 20.84 3.53 14.80
CA VAL A 467 19.62 4.31 14.62
C VAL A 467 19.69 5.52 15.54
N SER A 468 19.97 6.70 14.99
CA SER A 468 20.03 7.96 15.75
C SER A 468 20.91 7.91 17.01
N GLY A 469 22.07 7.27 16.91
CA GLY A 469 23.05 7.08 17.99
C GLY A 469 22.82 5.84 18.86
N VAL A 470 21.76 5.08 18.60
CA VAL A 470 21.46 3.82 19.30
C VAL A 470 21.96 2.65 18.48
N LYS A 471 22.95 1.94 19.03
CA LYS A 471 23.57 0.78 18.37
C LYS A 471 22.77 -0.50 18.63
N LEU A 472 22.51 -1.21 17.56
CA LEU A 472 21.86 -2.51 17.50
C LEU A 472 22.82 -3.47 16.78
N GLU A 473 22.95 -4.69 17.26
CA GLU A 473 23.74 -5.74 16.57
C GLU A 473 22.80 -6.79 15.99
N PHE A 474 22.90 -7.03 14.69
CA PHE A 474 22.10 -8.02 13.98
C PHE A 474 22.91 -9.32 13.82
N ASP A 475 22.46 -10.40 14.45
CA ASP A 475 23.18 -11.67 14.47
C ASP A 475 22.24 -12.88 14.27
N LYS A 476 22.80 -14.08 14.23
CA LYS A 476 22.05 -15.33 14.21
C LYS A 476 21.15 -15.40 15.43
N ALA A 477 19.95 -15.93 15.26
CA ALA A 477 19.03 -16.12 16.37
C ALA A 477 19.65 -17.01 17.46
N TYR A 478 19.78 -16.46 18.66
CA TYR A 478 20.15 -17.19 19.87
C TYR A 478 19.22 -16.77 21.01
N GLN A 479 18.94 -17.70 21.92
CA GLN A 479 18.24 -17.43 23.16
C GLN A 479 19.25 -17.35 24.30
N MET A 480 19.11 -16.34 25.15
CA MET A 480 19.95 -16.10 26.30
C MET A 480 19.89 -17.28 27.28
N HIS A 481 21.06 -17.64 27.81
CA HIS A 481 21.26 -18.72 28.80
C HIS A 481 20.81 -20.13 28.36
N MET A 482 20.72 -20.37 27.05
CA MET A 482 20.30 -21.64 26.44
C MET A 482 21.43 -22.32 25.68
#